data_AF-A0A970URZ7-F1
#
_entry.id   AF-A0A970URZ7-F1
#
_cell.length_a   1.000
_cell.length_b   1.000
_cell.length_c   1.000
_cell.angle_alpha   90.00
_cell.angle_beta   90.00
_cell.angle_gamma   90.00
#
_symmetry.space_group_name_H-M   'P 1'
#
loop_
_entity.id
_entity.type
_entity.pdbx_description
1 polymer ?
#
loop_
_entity_poly.entity_id
_entity_poly.type
_entity_poly.pdbx_seq_one_letter_code
_entity_poly.pdbx_strand_id
1 'polypeptide(L)'
;MLAGLDYTVFPSYYEPWGYTPLESLAFGVPTLTTDLAGFGLWVSSFKSKTATACAAVLPRRSVQDAEAVTWLEKNLTDFLQLDESARQTLVDKAFKVSKEATWDKLLSKYFEAYKASLS
;
A
#
# COMPACT_ATOMS: atom_id res chain seq x y z
N MET A 1 -2.39 5.74 17.63
CA MET A 1 -1.09 6.17 17.08
C MET A 1 -1.19 6.45 15.58
N LEU A 2 -1.61 5.49 14.73
CA LEU A 2 -1.68 5.69 13.27
C LEU A 2 -2.55 6.86 12.81
N ALA A 3 -3.76 7.04 13.36
CA ALA A 3 -4.66 8.12 12.96
C ALA A 3 -4.15 9.56 13.22
N GLY A 4 -3.01 9.72 13.90
CA GLY A 4 -2.36 11.03 14.12
C GLY A 4 -1.13 11.25 13.25
N LEU A 5 -0.84 10.36 12.29
CA LEU A 5 0.28 10.47 11.36
C LEU A 5 -0.21 10.98 10.00
N ASP A 6 0.60 11.78 9.32
CA ASP A 6 0.31 12.26 7.96
C ASP A 6 0.73 11.28 6.86
N TYR A 7 1.79 10.49 7.14
CA TYR A 7 2.36 9.53 6.21
C TYR A 7 3.05 8.41 6.99
N THR A 8 3.05 7.21 6.43
CA THR A 8 3.70 6.03 7.05
C THR A 8 4.65 5.36 6.09
N VAL A 9 5.75 4.80 6.62
CA VAL A 9 6.82 4.21 5.81
C VAL A 9 7.19 2.83 6.34
N PHE A 10 6.93 1.79 5.55
CA PHE A 10 7.20 0.40 5.89
C PHE A 10 8.04 -0.27 4.78
N PRO A 11 9.35 0.00 4.70
CA PRO A 11 10.23 -0.48 3.64
C PRO A 11 10.68 -1.93 3.91
N SER A 12 9.71 -2.81 4.14
CA SER A 12 9.94 -4.19 4.58
C SER A 12 10.69 -5.02 3.54
N TYR A 13 11.68 -5.79 4.01
CA TYR A 13 12.37 -6.80 3.19
C TYR A 13 11.63 -8.14 3.21
N TYR A 14 10.93 -8.44 4.30
CA TYR A 14 10.11 -9.64 4.46
C TYR A 14 8.81 -9.31 5.19
N GLU A 15 7.70 -9.37 4.47
CA GLU A 15 6.36 -9.12 5.01
C GLU A 15 5.34 -9.93 4.20
N PRO A 16 4.90 -11.12 4.68
CA PRO A 16 4.11 -12.05 3.86
C PRO A 16 2.82 -11.44 3.28
N TRP A 17 2.18 -10.56 4.05
CA TRP A 17 1.04 -9.77 3.61
C TRP A 17 1.38 -8.29 3.77
N GLY A 18 1.02 -7.70 4.90
CA GLY A 18 1.28 -6.31 5.22
C GLY A 18 0.07 -5.65 5.81
N TYR A 19 -0.23 -6.01 7.07
CA TYR A 19 -1.37 -5.46 7.79
C TYR A 19 -1.14 -4.01 8.20
N THR A 20 0.06 -3.64 8.62
CA THR A 20 0.38 -2.28 9.05
C THR A 20 0.20 -1.22 7.93
N PRO A 21 0.69 -1.42 6.69
CA PRO A 21 0.40 -0.48 5.60
C PRO A 21 -1.09 -0.48 5.23
N LEU A 22 -1.80 -1.62 5.30
CA LEU A 22 -3.24 -1.67 5.07
C LEU A 22 -4.03 -0.91 6.15
N GLU A 23 -3.69 -1.10 7.42
CA GLU A 23 -4.29 -0.39 8.55
C GLU A 23 -4.06 1.12 8.44
N SER A 24 -2.87 1.54 7.99
CA SER A 24 -2.59 2.95 7.72
C SER A 24 -3.58 3.53 6.72
N LEU A 25 -3.83 2.82 5.60
CA LEU A 25 -4.85 3.25 4.64
C LEU A 25 -6.27 3.25 5.23
N ALA A 26 -6.58 2.31 6.13
CA ALA A 26 -7.88 2.25 6.81
C ALA A 26 -8.11 3.44 7.76
N PHE A 27 -7.05 4.04 8.28
CA PHE A 27 -7.09 5.30 9.04
C PHE A 27 -6.99 6.54 8.14
N GLY A 28 -6.98 6.39 6.82
CA GLY A 28 -6.86 7.50 5.88
C GLY A 28 -5.42 8.03 5.76
N VAL A 29 -4.43 7.31 6.26
CA VAL A 29 -3.03 7.72 6.24
C VAL A 29 -2.34 7.10 5.02
N PRO A 30 -1.91 7.89 4.02
CA PRO A 30 -1.14 7.38 2.90
C PRO A 30 0.15 6.70 3.39
N THR A 31 0.62 5.71 2.64
CA THR A 31 1.69 4.82 3.10
C THR A 31 2.70 4.51 2.00
N LEU A 32 3.85 4.00 2.43
CA LEU A 32 4.90 3.45 1.60
C LEU A 32 5.14 2.00 2.02
N THR A 33 5.21 1.11 1.04
CA THR A 33 5.57 -0.30 1.21
C THR A 33 6.56 -0.74 0.13
N THR A 34 6.84 -2.03 0.03
CA THR A 34 7.75 -2.61 -0.98
C THR A 34 7.04 -3.65 -1.84
N ASP A 35 7.59 -3.94 -3.00
CA ASP A 35 7.18 -5.07 -3.84
C ASP A 35 7.60 -6.45 -3.27
N LEU A 36 8.33 -6.48 -2.15
CA LEU A 36 8.58 -7.69 -1.37
C LEU A 36 7.44 -7.98 -0.37
N ALA A 37 6.63 -6.99 -0.03
CA ALA A 37 5.44 -7.17 0.80
C ALA A 37 4.23 -7.64 -0.03
N GLY A 38 3.44 -8.59 0.50
CA GLY A 38 2.23 -9.07 -0.16
C GLY A 38 1.20 -7.97 -0.45
N PHE A 39 1.06 -7.00 0.46
CA PHE A 39 0.23 -5.82 0.31
C PHE A 39 0.72 -4.92 -0.84
N GLY A 40 2.04 -4.71 -0.95
CA GLY A 40 2.64 -3.95 -2.05
C GLY A 40 2.39 -4.59 -3.42
N LEU A 41 2.45 -5.92 -3.49
CA LEU A 41 2.05 -6.66 -4.70
C LEU A 41 0.55 -6.54 -4.97
N TRP A 42 -0.29 -6.71 -3.95
CA TRP A 42 -1.74 -6.62 -4.07
C TRP A 42 -2.19 -5.25 -4.55
N VAL A 43 -1.69 -4.16 -3.97
CA VAL A 43 -2.05 -2.80 -4.39
C VAL A 43 -1.51 -2.47 -5.79
N SER A 44 -0.38 -3.05 -6.17
CA SER A 44 0.15 -2.92 -7.53
C SER A 44 -0.67 -3.68 -8.58
N SER A 45 -1.50 -4.66 -8.17
CA SER A 45 -2.36 -5.42 -9.09
C SER A 45 -3.57 -4.64 -9.61
N PHE A 46 -3.90 -3.50 -8.98
CA PHE A 46 -4.99 -2.64 -9.41
C PHE A 46 -4.64 -1.97 -10.75
N LYS A 47 -5.57 -2.01 -11.71
CA LYS A 47 -5.37 -1.45 -13.06
C LYS A 47 -5.10 0.06 -13.07
N SER A 48 -5.62 0.79 -12.07
CA SER A 48 -5.51 2.26 -12.00
C SER A 48 -4.43 2.68 -11.01
N LYS A 49 -3.25 3.04 -11.53
CA LYS A 49 -2.16 3.61 -10.72
C LYS A 49 -2.55 4.91 -10.02
N THR A 50 -3.45 5.69 -10.63
CA THR A 50 -3.95 6.93 -10.02
C THR A 50 -4.84 6.65 -8.81
N ALA A 51 -5.61 5.54 -8.83
CA ALA A 51 -6.45 5.13 -7.72
C ALA A 51 -5.62 4.63 -6.53
N THR A 52 -4.45 4.04 -6.78
CA THR A 52 -3.55 3.50 -5.75
C THR A 52 -2.41 4.43 -5.35
N ALA A 53 -2.43 5.68 -5.80
CA ALA A 53 -1.41 6.67 -5.48
C ALA A 53 -1.22 6.95 -3.97
N CYS A 54 -2.17 6.53 -3.12
CA CYS A 54 -2.06 6.59 -1.66
C CYS A 54 -1.09 5.55 -1.06
N ALA A 55 -0.66 4.55 -1.83
CA ALA A 55 0.31 3.54 -1.43
C ALA A 55 1.49 3.54 -2.41
N ALA A 56 2.61 4.15 -2.01
CA ALA A 56 3.84 4.11 -2.79
C ALA A 56 4.51 2.73 -2.63
N VAL A 57 4.97 2.14 -3.73
CA VAL A 57 5.58 0.80 -3.72
C VAL A 57 7.02 0.90 -4.21
N LEU A 58 7.97 0.71 -3.29
CA LEU A 58 9.40 0.63 -3.60
C LEU A 58 9.68 -0.68 -4.37
N PRO A 59 10.31 -0.64 -5.56
CA PRO A 59 10.70 -1.84 -6.31
C PRO A 59 11.94 -2.51 -5.69
N ARG A 60 11.83 -2.94 -4.44
CA ARG A 60 12.93 -3.42 -3.59
C ARG A 60 13.64 -4.66 -4.16
N ARG A 61 12.94 -5.47 -4.95
CA ARG A 61 13.52 -6.65 -5.64
C ARG A 61 14.61 -6.31 -6.64
N SER A 62 14.46 -5.18 -7.33
CA SER A 62 15.31 -4.84 -8.49
C SER A 62 16.35 -3.77 -8.20
N VAL A 63 16.40 -3.24 -6.99
CA VAL A 63 17.28 -2.12 -6.63
C VAL A 63 18.18 -2.46 -5.46
N GLN A 64 19.39 -1.91 -5.48
CA GLN A 64 20.34 -2.02 -4.36
C GLN A 64 19.93 -1.10 -3.20
N ASP A 65 20.55 -1.31 -2.03
CA ASP A 65 20.20 -0.57 -0.82
C ASP A 65 20.41 0.95 -0.97
N ALA A 66 21.49 1.37 -1.64
CA ALA A 66 21.75 2.78 -1.92
C ALA A 66 20.67 3.43 -2.81
N GLU A 67 20.19 2.69 -3.82
CA GLU A 67 19.11 3.12 -4.70
C GLU A 67 17.77 3.16 -3.96
N ALA A 68 17.51 2.18 -3.09
CA ALA A 68 16.33 2.14 -2.24
C ALA A 68 16.26 3.37 -1.31
N VAL A 69 17.38 3.74 -0.68
CA VAL A 69 17.45 4.94 0.17
C VAL A 69 17.16 6.19 -0.64
N THR A 70 17.78 6.35 -1.81
CA THR A 70 17.52 7.48 -2.72
C THR A 70 16.05 7.55 -3.12
N TRP A 71 15.42 6.41 -3.39
CA TRP A 71 14.00 6.34 -3.75
C TRP A 71 13.09 6.75 -2.58
N LEU A 72 13.39 6.27 -1.37
CA LEU A 72 12.64 6.62 -0.15
C LEU A 72 12.73 8.13 0.14
N GLU A 73 13.94 8.70 0.05
CA GLU A 73 14.18 10.13 0.24
C GLU A 73 13.37 10.97 -0.76
N LYS A 74 13.43 10.59 -2.04
CA LYS A 74 12.65 11.26 -3.08
C LYS A 74 11.16 11.19 -2.79
N ASN A 75 10.65 10.01 -2.45
CA ASN A 75 9.22 9.82 -2.20
C ASN A 75 8.72 10.67 -1.02
N LEU A 76 9.48 10.70 0.08
CA LEU A 76 9.19 11.54 1.23
C LEU A 76 9.24 13.03 0.87
N THR A 77 10.24 13.44 0.10
CA THR A 77 10.36 14.83 -0.36
C THR A 77 9.17 15.24 -1.24
N ASP A 78 8.79 14.38 -2.18
CA ASP A 78 7.63 14.60 -3.04
C ASP A 78 6.34 14.73 -2.21
N PHE A 79 6.15 13.88 -1.19
CA PHE A 79 5.01 13.97 -0.28
C PHE A 79 4.99 15.27 0.52
N LEU A 80 6.15 15.71 1.03
CA LEU A 80 6.27 16.96 1.79
C LEU A 80 5.91 18.19 0.96
N GLN A 81 6.12 18.14 -0.36
CA GLN A 81 5.79 19.22 -1.30
C GLN A 81 4.31 19.26 -1.71
N LEU A 82 3.49 18.27 -1.34
CA LEU A 82 2.07 18.27 -1.65
C LEU A 82 1.33 19.36 -0.86
N ASP A 83 0.46 20.07 -1.58
CA ASP A 83 -0.52 20.96 -0.96
C ASP A 83 -1.63 20.20 -0.22
N GLU A 84 -2.43 20.92 0.56
CA GLU A 84 -3.49 20.34 1.38
C GLU A 84 -4.56 19.60 0.55
N SER A 85 -4.88 20.12 -0.64
CA SER A 85 -5.87 19.51 -1.54
C SER A 85 -5.39 18.15 -2.10
N ALA A 86 -4.12 18.10 -2.50
CA ALA A 86 -3.46 16.88 -2.96
C ALA A 86 -3.35 15.86 -1.81
N ARG A 87 -3.02 16.31 -0.58
CA ARG A 87 -3.01 15.44 0.61
C ARG A 87 -4.39 14.87 0.90
N GLN A 88 -5.44 15.69 0.90
CA GLN A 88 -6.81 15.21 1.09
C GLN A 88 -7.22 14.20 0.02
N THR A 89 -6.81 14.42 -1.24
CA THR A 89 -7.03 13.46 -2.32
C THR A 89 -6.38 12.11 -2.04
N LEU A 90 -5.19 12.08 -1.42
CA LEU A 90 -4.55 10.82 -1.01
C LEU A 90 -5.29 10.14 0.15
N VAL A 91 -5.79 10.91 1.12
CA VAL A 91 -6.62 10.40 2.23
C VAL A 91 -7.88 9.73 1.70
N ASP A 92 -8.60 10.37 0.78
CA ASP A 92 -9.81 9.81 0.18
C ASP A 92 -9.54 8.52 -0.60
N LYS A 93 -8.39 8.47 -1.30
CA LYS A 93 -7.93 7.27 -1.99
C LYS A 93 -7.55 6.16 -1.01
N ALA A 94 -6.90 6.50 0.10
CA ALA A 94 -6.53 5.55 1.15
C ALA A 94 -7.77 4.82 1.69
N PHE A 95 -8.84 5.55 2.01
CA PHE A 95 -10.12 4.96 2.42
C PHE A 95 -10.78 4.10 1.33
N LYS A 96 -10.66 4.49 0.06
CA LYS A 96 -11.20 3.69 -1.06
C LYS A 96 -10.44 2.38 -1.20
N VAL A 97 -9.11 2.42 -1.19
CA VAL A 97 -8.27 1.23 -1.33
C VAL A 97 -8.42 0.30 -0.13
N SER A 98 -8.47 0.79 1.10
CA SER A 98 -8.65 -0.07 2.29
C SER A 98 -9.97 -0.85 2.26
N LYS A 99 -11.03 -0.26 1.72
CA LYS A 99 -12.32 -0.94 1.49
C LYS A 99 -12.29 -2.05 0.43
N GLU A 100 -11.22 -2.17 -0.36
CA GLU A 100 -11.03 -3.28 -1.29
C GLU A 100 -10.44 -4.53 -0.62
N ALA A 101 -9.86 -4.38 0.58
CA ALA A 101 -9.26 -5.48 1.34
C ALA A 101 -10.19 -6.05 2.43
N THR A 102 -11.49 -5.78 2.37
CA THR A 102 -12.46 -6.27 3.35
C THR A 102 -12.77 -7.75 3.15
N TRP A 103 -13.16 -8.43 4.22
CA TRP A 103 -13.44 -9.88 4.20
C TRP A 103 -14.56 -10.25 3.23
N ASP A 104 -15.60 -9.44 3.07
CA ASP A 104 -16.68 -9.70 2.11
C ASP A 104 -16.16 -9.80 0.66
N LYS A 105 -15.09 -9.06 0.31
CA LYS A 105 -14.45 -9.13 -1.01
C LYS A 105 -13.46 -10.28 -1.11
N LEU A 106 -12.62 -10.45 -0.09
CA LEU A 106 -11.54 -11.45 -0.11
C LEU A 106 -12.03 -12.89 0.14
N LEU A 107 -13.15 -13.07 0.85
CA LEU A 107 -13.70 -14.39 1.17
C LEU A 107 -14.07 -15.19 -0.09
N SER A 108 -14.46 -14.52 -1.17
CA SER A 108 -14.73 -15.16 -2.47
C SER A 108 -13.56 -16.05 -2.93
N LYS A 109 -12.31 -15.61 -2.69
CA LYS A 109 -11.09 -16.34 -3.05
C LYS A 109 -10.88 -17.61 -2.24
N TYR A 110 -11.32 -17.63 -0.98
CA TYR A 110 -11.31 -18.85 -0.17
C TYR A 110 -12.28 -19.89 -0.71
N PHE A 111 -13.49 -19.47 -1.13
CA PHE A 111 -14.45 -20.40 -1.74
C PHE A 111 -13.98 -20.92 -3.10
N GLU A 112 -13.33 -20.09 -3.92
CA GLU A 112 -12.69 -20.53 -5.17
C GLU A 112 -11.62 -21.60 -4.91
N ALA A 113 -10.70 -21.34 -3.97
CA ALA A 113 -9.64 -22.28 -3.62
C ALA A 113 -10.18 -23.60 -3.03
N TYR A 114 -11.20 -23.52 -2.17
CA TYR A 114 -11.84 -24.71 -1.61
C TYR A 114 -12.48 -25.58 -2.70
N LYS A 115 -13.23 -24.98 -3.62
CA LYS A 115 -13.82 -25.70 -4.76
C LYS A 115 -12.75 -26.36 -5.63
N ALA A 116 -11.63 -25.68 -5.89
CA ALA A 116 -10.52 -26.23 -6.67
C ALA A 116 -9.81 -27.40 -5.97
N SER A 117 -9.82 -27.47 -4.64
CA SER A 117 -9.25 -28.61 -3.90
C SER A 117 -10.11 -29.87 -3.92
N LEU A 118 -11.39 -29.73 -4.29
CA LEU A 118 -12.36 -30.83 -4.38
C LEU A 118 -12.47 -31.43 -5.78
N SER A 119 -11.83 -30.81 -6.78
CA SER A 119 -11.71 -31.29 -8.16
C SER A 119 -10.39 -32.00 -8.39
#